data_AF-A0A3D3LT24-F1
#
_entry.id   AF-A0A3D3LT24-F1
#
_cell.length_a   1.000
_cell.length_b   1.000
_cell.length_c   1.000
_cell.angle_alpha   90.00
_cell.angle_beta   90.00
_cell.angle_gamma   90.00
#
_symmetry.space_group_name_H-M   'P 1'
#
loop_
_entity.id
_entity.type
_entity.pdbx_description
1 polymer ?
#
loop_
_entity_poly.entity_id
_entity_poly.type
_entity_poly.pdbx_seq_one_letter_code
_entity_poly.pdbx_strand_id
1 'polypeptide(L)'
;MSKKIYEVNSVFPCEPISKFLDILILKGFEINSKELSDYHFNEFKFILNNKNSDLDFASGIKNLPDNISRLSETKFNCTCHWSIVEIV
;
A
#
# COMPACT_ATOMS: atom_id res chain seq x y z
N MET A 1 8.14 1.97 12.64
CA MET A 1 8.88 2.27 11.39
C MET A 1 8.73 3.75 11.07
N SER A 2 9.74 4.38 10.48
CA SER A 2 9.77 5.83 10.25
C SER A 2 8.85 6.21 9.09
N LYS A 3 7.79 6.99 9.35
CA LYS A 3 6.81 7.48 8.34
C LYS A 3 7.43 8.07 7.07
N LYS A 4 8.70 8.50 7.14
CA LYS A 4 9.47 9.09 6.03
C LYS A 4 9.58 8.20 4.78
N ILE A 5 9.52 6.88 4.90
CA ILE A 5 9.70 6.00 3.74
C ILE A 5 8.53 6.12 2.73
N TYR A 6 7.33 6.45 3.20
CA TYR A 6 6.12 6.56 2.38
C TYR A 6 5.82 7.97 1.90
N GLU A 7 6.63 8.95 2.31
CA GLU A 7 6.43 10.37 2.01
C GLU A 7 6.58 10.65 0.50
N VAL A 8 5.69 11.48 -0.03
CA VAL A 8 5.75 12.04 -1.39
C VAL A 8 5.46 13.53 -1.28
N ASN A 9 6.35 14.39 -1.79
CA ASN A 9 6.18 15.85 -1.79
C ASN A 9 5.87 16.45 -0.41
N SER A 10 6.52 15.98 0.67
CA SER A 10 6.23 16.38 2.06
C SER A 10 4.85 16.00 2.60
N VAL A 11 4.12 15.14 1.88
CA VAL A 11 2.81 14.60 2.29
C VAL A 11 2.97 13.13 2.65
N PHE A 12 2.25 12.69 3.68
CA PHE A 12 2.24 11.31 4.14
C PHE A 12 0.90 10.65 3.81
N PRO A 13 0.89 9.35 3.46
CA PRO A 13 -0.35 8.63 3.32
C PRO A 13 -1.04 8.49 4.67
N CYS A 14 -2.34 8.24 4.65
CA CYS A 14 -3.11 7.99 5.85
C CYS A 14 -2.60 6.77 6.63
N GLU A 15 -2.98 6.69 7.90
CA GLU A 15 -2.53 5.63 8.80
C GLU A 15 -2.87 4.21 8.32
N PRO A 16 -4.07 3.92 7.77
CA PRO A 16 -4.37 2.59 7.24
C PRO A 16 -3.41 2.14 6.13
N ILE A 17 -3.08 3.04 5.19
CA ILE A 17 -2.11 2.76 4.13
C ILE A 17 -0.73 2.53 4.73
N SER A 18 -0.27 3.39 5.64
CA SER A 18 1.05 3.25 6.27
C SER A 18 1.19 1.89 6.98
N LYS A 19 0.17 1.48 7.74
CA LYS A 19 0.14 0.16 8.41
C LYS A 19 0.14 -0.99 7.40
N PHE A 20 -0.61 -0.85 6.31
CA PHE A 20 -0.67 -1.89 5.30
C PHE A 20 0.67 -2.04 4.57
N LEU A 21 1.33 -0.94 4.21
CA LEU A 21 2.66 -0.94 3.62
C LEU A 21 3.70 -1.54 4.58
N ASP A 22 3.64 -1.21 5.88
CA ASP A 22 4.52 -1.81 6.89
C ASP A 22 4.37 -3.35 6.91
N ILE A 23 3.13 -3.87 6.86
CA ILE A 23 2.86 -5.32 6.82
C ILE A 23 3.45 -5.95 5.55
N LEU A 24 3.28 -5.32 4.39
CA LEU A 24 3.82 -5.82 3.13
C LEU A 24 5.35 -5.82 3.14
N ILE A 25 5.98 -4.74 3.61
CA ILE A 25 7.44 -4.66 3.70
C ILE A 25 8.01 -5.71 4.66
N LEU A 26 7.38 -5.93 5.82
CA LEU A 26 7.77 -6.99 6.75
C LEU A 26 7.68 -8.39 6.15
N LYS A 27 6.88 -8.55 5.09
CA LYS A 27 6.72 -9.81 4.35
C LYS A 27 7.65 -9.93 3.14
N GLY A 28 8.51 -8.95 2.91
CA GLY A 28 9.51 -8.96 1.84
C GLY A 28 9.06 -8.32 0.53
N PHE A 29 7.93 -7.60 0.51
CA PHE A 29 7.57 -6.75 -0.62
C PHE A 29 8.41 -5.47 -0.59
N GLU A 30 8.82 -4.97 -1.76
CA GLU A 30 9.54 -3.70 -1.86
C GLU A 30 8.70 -2.68 -2.64
N ILE A 31 8.76 -1.41 -2.23
CA ILE A 31 8.09 -0.34 -2.96
C ILE A 31 8.87 -0.05 -4.23
N ASN A 32 8.26 -0.34 -5.38
CA ASN A 32 8.79 -0.03 -6.69
C ASN A 32 8.48 1.41 -7.09
N SER A 33 7.27 1.90 -6.80
CA SER A 33 6.91 3.30 -7.03
C SER A 33 5.91 3.83 -6.01
N LYS A 34 5.94 5.15 -5.82
CA LYS A 34 5.02 5.91 -4.98
C LYS A 34 4.66 7.22 -5.67
N GLU A 35 3.38 7.58 -5.64
CA GLU A 35 2.83 8.76 -6.28
C GLU A 35 1.76 9.38 -5.38
N LEU A 36 1.69 10.71 -5.37
CA LEU A 36 0.54 11.46 -4.85
C LEU A 36 -0.36 11.77 -6.04
N SER A 37 -1.39 10.94 -6.24
CA SER A 37 -2.29 11.01 -7.39
C SER A 37 -3.27 12.20 -7.29
N ASP A 38 -3.70 12.54 -6.07
CA ASP A 38 -4.46 13.78 -5.83
C ASP A 38 -4.00 14.44 -4.53
N TYR A 39 -3.51 15.67 -4.66
CA TYR A 39 -3.02 16.47 -3.53
C TYR A 39 -4.14 16.92 -2.58
N HIS A 40 -5.32 17.28 -3.09
CA HIS A 40 -6.42 17.80 -2.28
C HIS A 40 -7.06 16.71 -1.42
N PHE A 41 -7.12 15.50 -1.95
CA PHE A 41 -7.70 14.34 -1.25
C PHE A 41 -6.66 13.50 -0.51
N ASN A 42 -5.36 13.84 -0.60
CA ASN A 42 -4.26 13.02 -0.11
C ASN A 42 -4.36 11.57 -0.64
N GLU A 43 -4.69 11.44 -1.92
CA GLU A 43 -4.80 10.14 -2.59
C GLU A 43 -3.44 9.71 -3.11
N PHE A 44 -2.97 8.55 -2.64
CA PHE A 44 -1.69 8.00 -3.03
C PHE A 44 -1.85 6.75 -3.87
N LYS A 45 -0.88 6.48 -4.74
CA LYS A 45 -0.71 5.20 -5.40
C LYS A 45 0.66 4.62 -5.08
N PHE A 46 0.68 3.38 -4.59
CA PHE A 46 1.89 2.61 -4.33
C PHE A 46 1.91 1.37 -5.21
N ILE A 47 3.02 1.16 -5.94
CA ILE A 47 3.30 -0.08 -6.64
C ILE A 47 4.39 -0.82 -5.87
N LEU A 48 4.11 -2.05 -5.48
CA LEU A 48 5.08 -2.91 -4.80
C LEU A 48 5.42 -4.10 -5.69
N ASN A 49 6.69 -4.47 -5.72
CA ASN A 49 7.10 -5.74 -6.29
C ASN A 49 7.16 -6.80 -5.19
N ASN A 50 6.98 -8.05 -5.59
CA ASN A 50 7.22 -9.18 -4.72
C ASN A 50 8.56 -9.84 -5.05
N LYS A 51 9.56 -9.64 -4.21
CA LYS A 51 10.89 -10.23 -4.40
C LYS A 51 10.88 -11.75 -4.21
N ASN A 52 9.92 -12.28 -3.45
CA ASN A 52 9.72 -13.70 -3.23
C ASN A 52 8.58 -14.19 -4.12
N SER A 53 8.91 -14.66 -5.32
CA SER A 53 7.97 -15.19 -6.33
C SER A 53 7.06 -16.32 -5.84
N ASP A 54 7.30 -16.88 -4.67
CA ASP A 54 6.57 -18.03 -4.09
C ASP A 54 5.20 -17.70 -3.48
N LEU A 55 4.70 -16.49 -3.73
CA LEU A 55 3.59 -15.96 -2.97
C LEU A 55 2.36 -15.77 -3.87
N ASP A 56 1.55 -16.82 -3.87
CA ASP A 56 0.08 -16.81 -3.77
C ASP A 56 -0.43 -15.99 -2.54
N PHE A 57 0.38 -15.05 -2.05
CA PHE A 57 0.16 -14.35 -0.80
C PHE A 57 -0.72 -13.14 -1.01
N ALA A 58 -0.67 -12.53 -2.19
CA ALA A 58 -1.62 -11.49 -2.55
C ALA A 58 -3.05 -12.05 -2.44
N SER A 59 -3.35 -13.26 -2.93
CA SER A 59 -4.62 -13.97 -2.68
C SER A 59 -4.78 -14.45 -1.22
N GLY A 60 -3.68 -14.73 -0.51
CA GLY A 60 -3.64 -15.15 0.89
C GLY A 60 -3.78 -14.08 2.00
N ILE A 61 -3.73 -12.77 1.70
CA ILE A 61 -3.98 -11.72 2.73
C ILE A 61 -5.46 -11.74 3.14
N LYS A 62 -5.76 -12.51 4.20
CA LYS A 62 -7.12 -12.67 4.75
C LYS A 62 -7.51 -11.58 5.75
N ASN A 63 -6.54 -11.08 6.52
CA ASN A 63 -6.76 -10.07 7.55
C ASN A 63 -6.19 -8.74 7.09
N LEU A 64 -7.02 -7.94 6.45
CA LEU A 64 -6.68 -6.58 6.06
C LEU A 64 -6.83 -5.64 7.26
N PRO A 65 -5.98 -4.61 7.40
CA PRO A 65 -6.21 -3.54 8.37
C PRO A 65 -7.57 -2.88 8.14
N ASP A 66 -8.13 -2.29 9.20
CA ASP A 66 -9.33 -1.47 9.09
C ASP A 66 -9.16 -0.41 7.98
N ASN A 67 -10.25 -0.14 7.27
CA ASN A 67 -10.29 0.78 6.13
C ASN A 67 -9.43 0.39 4.92
N ILE A 68 -8.85 -0.82 4.88
CA ILE A 68 -8.26 -1.39 3.67
C ILE A 68 -9.23 -2.41 3.09
N SER A 69 -9.56 -2.23 1.82
CA SER A 69 -10.42 -3.11 1.06
C SER A 69 -9.66 -3.69 -0.12
N ARG A 70 -10.01 -4.92 -0.47
CA ARG A 70 -9.44 -5.61 -1.64
C ARG A 70 -10.30 -5.32 -2.85
N LEU A 71 -9.68 -4.83 -3.92
CA LEU A 71 -10.32 -4.61 -5.22
C LEU A 71 -10.09 -5.79 -6.17
N SER A 72 -8.92 -6.42 -6.11
CA SER A 72 -8.58 -7.62 -6.87
C SER A 72 -7.53 -8.47 -6.13
N GLU A 73 -7.01 -9.52 -6.77
CA GLU A 73 -5.92 -10.32 -6.20
C GLU A 73 -4.69 -9.48 -5.86
N THR A 74 -4.37 -8.49 -6.70
CA THR A 74 -3.16 -7.66 -6.60
C THR A 74 -3.44 -6.21 -6.19
N LYS A 75 -4.70 -5.77 -6.18
CA LYS A 75 -5.06 -4.36 -5.95
C LYS A 75 -5.91 -4.18 -4.70
N PHE A 76 -5.53 -3.19 -3.91
CA PHE A 76 -6.17 -2.80 -2.66
C PHE A 76 -6.42 -1.30 -2.66
N ASN A 77 -7.46 -0.87 -1.95
CA ASN A 77 -7.74 0.53 -1.73
C ASN A 77 -7.94 0.83 -0.25
N CYS A 78 -7.59 2.05 0.15
CA CYS A 78 -8.04 2.60 1.41
C CYS A 78 -9.39 3.30 1.23
N THR A 79 -10.34 3.06 2.13
CA THR A 79 -11.67 3.69 2.08
C THR A 79 -11.69 5.12 2.62
N CYS A 80 -10.62 5.59 3.28
CA CYS A 80 -10.55 6.95 3.84
C CYS A 80 -10.20 8.03 2.80
N HIS A 81 -9.26 7.73 1.89
CA HIS A 81 -8.70 8.70 0.94
C HIS A 81 -8.48 8.09 -0.44
N TRP A 82 -9.17 6.99 -0.74
CA TRP A 82 -9.13 6.21 -1.99
C TRP A 82 -7.76 5.77 -2.49
N SER A 83 -6.73 5.90 -1.64
CA SER A 83 -5.36 5.54 -1.97
C SER A 83 -5.25 4.07 -2.36
N ILE A 84 -4.44 3.78 -3.36
CA ILE A 84 -4.27 2.47 -3.97
C ILE A 84 -2.93 1.86 -3.60
N VAL A 85 -2.95 0.56 -3.31
CA VAL A 85 -1.76 -0.28 -3.23
C VAL A 85 -1.93 -1.40 -4.25
N GLU A 86 -0.99 -1.52 -5.17
CA GLU A 86 -1.00 -2.51 -6.26
C GLU A 86 0.31 -3.31 -6.25
N ILE A 87 0.18 -4.62 -6.35
CA ILE A 87 1.30 -5.58 -6.32
C ILE A 87 1.57 -6.05 -7.76
N VAL A 88 2.82 -5.98 -8.21
CA VAL A 88 3.28 -6.38 -9.54
C VAL A 88 4.37 -7.44 -9.51
#